data_AF-A0A950K2T7-F1
#
_entry.id   AF-A0A950K2T7-F1
#
_cell.length_a   1.000
_cell.length_b   1.000
_cell.length_c   1.000
_cell.angle_alpha   90.00
_cell.angle_beta   90.00
_cell.angle_gamma   90.00
#
_symmetry.space_group_name_H-M   'P 1'
#
loop_
_entity.id
_entity.type
_entity.pdbx_description
1 polymer ?
#
loop_
_entity_poly.entity_id
_entity_poly.type
_entity_poly.pdbx_seq_one_letter_code
_entity_poly.pdbx_strand_id
1 'polypeptide(L)'
;MSFLGVTFSGIDENVDVTRLREIRSHYFTVEWGVWLSTERQGLEPRFPKIDWIRKLDPELPFSAHLWGKDASGFLRGEDVALLDQYGETWPLFRRLQINSDNGIASVDLPRLMDLIEKYKGKQITFRIRERNLEIADAALVKGASCSVLFDQVGPPEAGQKKWPKGLKRFSACGYTGGLGPDNIYKQLSSILSAAQTAEQWWVEMDSCLLSADSGTEIFSLESCRRVIREVDAYFLDYTI
;
A
#
# COMPACT_ATOMS: atom_id res chain seq x y z
N MET A 1 17.47 6.07 -8.90
CA MET A 1 16.06 6.16 -8.48
C MET A 1 15.22 5.49 -9.55
N SER A 2 14.38 4.52 -9.18
CA SER A 2 13.46 3.84 -10.10
C SER A 2 12.01 4.01 -9.63
N PHE A 3 11.10 4.29 -10.56
CA PHE A 3 9.65 4.20 -10.29
C PHE A 3 9.23 2.73 -10.36
N LEU A 4 8.61 2.22 -9.30
CA LEU A 4 8.11 0.85 -9.22
C LEU A 4 6.70 0.72 -9.80
N GLY A 5 5.88 1.77 -9.65
CA GLY A 5 4.52 1.76 -10.16
C GLY A 5 3.46 2.37 -9.26
N VAL A 6 2.25 1.87 -9.44
CA VAL A 6 1.03 2.35 -8.76
C VAL A 6 0.41 1.20 -8.00
N THR A 7 0.13 1.41 -6.71
CA THR A 7 -0.68 0.49 -5.90
C THR A 7 -2.10 1.03 -5.80
N PHE A 8 -3.08 0.25 -6.25
CA PHE A 8 -4.49 0.56 -6.07
C PHE A 8 -5.05 -0.26 -4.90
N SER A 9 -5.33 0.41 -3.79
CA SER A 9 -5.65 -0.21 -2.51
C SER A 9 -7.15 -0.21 -2.23
N GLY A 10 -7.63 -1.27 -1.59
CA GLY A 10 -9.04 -1.41 -1.21
C GLY A 10 -9.91 -2.07 -2.28
N ILE A 11 -9.33 -2.97 -3.10
CA ILE A 11 -10.13 -3.81 -4.01
C ILE A 11 -11.14 -4.63 -3.19
N ASP A 12 -12.37 -4.72 -3.68
CA ASP A 12 -13.49 -5.33 -2.96
C ASP A 12 -14.23 -6.39 -3.79
N GLU A 13 -15.23 -7.02 -3.17
CA GLU A 13 -16.00 -8.13 -3.77
C GLU A 13 -16.75 -7.78 -5.07
N ASN A 14 -16.95 -6.50 -5.37
CA ASN A 14 -17.64 -6.03 -6.58
C ASN A 14 -16.71 -5.97 -7.79
N VAL A 15 -15.40 -6.14 -7.58
CA VAL A 15 -14.42 -6.13 -8.65
C VAL A 15 -14.41 -7.48 -9.37
N ASP A 16 -14.55 -7.44 -10.71
CA ASP A 16 -14.30 -8.59 -11.57
C ASP A 16 -12.80 -8.89 -11.61
N VAL A 17 -12.42 -10.02 -11.03
CA VAL A 17 -11.03 -10.51 -10.98
C VAL A 17 -10.39 -10.65 -12.36
N THR A 18 -11.18 -10.91 -13.41
CA THR A 18 -10.68 -11.00 -14.79
C THR A 18 -10.20 -9.64 -15.29
N ARG A 19 -10.88 -8.57 -14.88
CA ARG A 19 -10.50 -7.20 -15.26
C ARG A 19 -9.22 -6.73 -14.56
N LEU A 20 -8.92 -7.23 -13.37
CA LEU A 20 -7.63 -6.98 -12.71
C LEU A 20 -6.47 -7.47 -13.57
N ARG A 21 -6.61 -8.67 -14.14
CA ARG A 21 -5.62 -9.26 -15.05
C ARG A 21 -5.47 -8.46 -16.33
N GLU A 22 -6.58 -8.07 -16.94
CA GLU A 22 -6.59 -7.25 -18.16
C GLU A 22 -5.91 -5.90 -17.94
N ILE A 23 -6.17 -5.21 -16.83
CA ILE A 23 -5.47 -3.96 -16.53
C ILE A 23 -3.98 -4.23 -16.37
N ARG A 24 -3.59 -5.28 -15.64
CA ARG A 24 -2.19 -5.63 -15.41
C ARG A 24 -1.44 -6.06 -16.68
N SER A 25 -2.13 -6.62 -17.68
CA SER A 25 -1.52 -6.99 -18.97
C SER A 25 -1.17 -5.78 -19.82
N HIS A 26 -1.89 -4.67 -19.66
CA HIS A 26 -1.59 -3.42 -20.34
C HIS A 26 -0.67 -2.52 -19.52
N TYR A 27 -0.68 -2.67 -18.19
CA TYR A 27 0.02 -1.79 -17.27
C TYR A 27 0.82 -2.58 -16.24
N PHE A 28 2.07 -2.90 -16.59
CA PHE A 28 2.86 -3.88 -15.84
C PHE A 28 3.40 -3.38 -14.49
N THR A 29 3.17 -2.11 -14.16
CA THR A 29 3.61 -1.49 -12.90
C THR A 29 2.46 -1.40 -11.88
N VAL A 30 1.28 -1.94 -12.18
CA VAL A 30 0.15 -1.99 -11.24
C VAL A 30 0.33 -3.10 -10.21
N GLU A 31 0.05 -2.76 -8.96
CA GLU A 31 -0.18 -3.67 -7.83
C GLU A 31 -1.57 -3.44 -7.23
N TRP A 32 -2.20 -4.49 -6.70
CA TRP A 32 -3.51 -4.44 -6.06
C TRP A 32 -3.41 -4.64 -4.54
N GLY A 33 -3.87 -3.68 -3.76
CA GLY A 33 -3.87 -3.74 -2.30
C GLY A 33 -5.18 -4.29 -1.75
N VAL A 34 -5.11 -5.35 -0.94
CA VAL A 34 -6.26 -5.97 -0.27
C VAL A 34 -6.21 -5.65 1.22
N TRP A 35 -7.30 -5.10 1.77
CA TRP A 35 -7.36 -4.81 3.19
C TRP A 35 -7.72 -6.07 3.98
N LEU A 36 -6.92 -6.32 5.00
CA LEU A 36 -7.03 -7.48 5.88
C LEU A 36 -7.32 -7.01 7.29
N SER A 37 -8.41 -7.52 7.87
CA SER A 37 -8.68 -7.38 9.30
C SER A 37 -9.53 -8.53 9.81
N THR A 38 -9.07 -9.19 10.86
CA THR A 38 -9.76 -10.31 11.49
C THR A 38 -11.12 -9.92 12.08
N GLU A 39 -11.35 -8.63 12.36
CA GLU A 39 -12.62 -8.10 12.88
C GLU A 39 -13.58 -7.56 11.82
N ARG A 40 -13.09 -7.18 10.64
CA ARG A 40 -13.88 -6.46 9.63
C ARG A 40 -14.09 -7.27 8.35
N GLN A 41 -13.38 -8.40 8.19
CA GLN A 41 -13.44 -9.22 6.97
C GLN A 41 -14.87 -9.65 6.65
N GLY A 42 -15.35 -9.28 5.46
CA GLY A 42 -16.68 -9.59 4.94
C GLY A 42 -17.83 -8.81 5.60
N LEU A 43 -17.54 -7.90 6.52
CA LEU A 43 -18.52 -7.03 7.17
C LEU A 43 -18.59 -5.65 6.52
N GLU A 44 -17.47 -5.18 5.98
CA GLU A 44 -17.35 -3.87 5.35
C GLU A 44 -16.88 -4.02 3.90
N PRO A 45 -17.38 -3.19 2.96
CA PRO A 45 -17.02 -3.30 1.54
C PRO A 45 -15.50 -3.35 1.30
N ARG A 46 -14.73 -2.50 1.99
CA ARG A 46 -13.27 -2.43 1.82
C ARG A 46 -12.51 -3.66 2.32
N PHE A 47 -13.15 -4.56 3.09
CA PHE A 47 -12.55 -5.77 3.64
C PHE A 47 -13.23 -7.00 3.03
N PRO A 48 -12.86 -7.44 1.81
CA PRO A 48 -13.60 -8.47 1.08
C PRO A 48 -13.55 -9.84 1.77
N LYS A 49 -14.60 -10.65 1.67
CA LYS A 49 -14.61 -12.02 2.21
C LYS A 49 -13.42 -12.84 1.74
N ILE A 50 -12.94 -13.72 2.61
CA ILE A 50 -11.83 -14.64 2.32
C ILE A 50 -12.14 -15.53 1.09
N ASP A 51 -13.41 -15.96 0.94
CA ASP A 51 -13.84 -16.73 -0.23
C ASP A 51 -13.73 -15.97 -1.55
N TRP A 52 -13.80 -14.63 -1.51
CA TRP A 52 -13.53 -13.81 -2.68
C TRP A 52 -12.01 -13.68 -2.92
N ILE A 53 -11.23 -13.46 -1.85
CA ILE A 53 -9.76 -13.40 -1.93
C ILE A 53 -9.18 -14.69 -2.54
N ARG A 54 -9.75 -15.87 -2.20
CA ARG A 54 -9.37 -17.17 -2.79
C ARG A 54 -9.52 -17.25 -4.31
N LYS A 55 -10.33 -16.37 -4.92
CA LYS A 55 -10.56 -16.33 -6.37
C LYS A 55 -9.56 -15.44 -7.10
N LEU A 56 -8.72 -14.70 -6.37
CA LEU A 56 -7.71 -13.84 -6.96
C LEU A 56 -6.65 -14.67 -7.68
N ASP A 57 -6.15 -14.14 -8.79
CA ASP A 57 -5.13 -14.79 -9.60
C ASP A 57 -3.75 -14.69 -8.93
N PRO A 58 -3.13 -15.80 -8.48
CA PRO A 58 -1.84 -15.79 -7.78
C PRO A 58 -0.68 -15.19 -8.60
N GLU A 59 -0.83 -15.08 -9.92
CA GLU A 59 0.18 -14.46 -10.79
C GLU A 59 0.16 -12.92 -10.73
N LEU A 60 -0.94 -12.33 -10.26
CA LEU A 60 -1.05 -10.87 -10.10
C LEU A 60 -0.32 -10.40 -8.84
N PRO A 61 0.27 -9.20 -8.88
CA PRO A 61 0.95 -8.64 -7.73
C PRO A 61 -0.08 -8.08 -6.73
N PHE A 62 -0.15 -8.72 -5.55
CA PHE A 62 -0.98 -8.28 -4.44
C PHE A 62 -0.15 -7.84 -3.23
N SER A 63 -0.65 -6.82 -2.53
CA SER A 63 -0.21 -6.45 -1.19
C SER A 63 -1.31 -6.68 -0.16
N ALA A 64 -0.94 -7.22 1.00
CA ALA A 64 -1.80 -7.34 2.18
C ALA A 64 -1.69 -6.07 3.02
N HIS A 65 -2.81 -5.41 3.30
CA HIS A 65 -2.87 -4.17 4.07
C HIS A 65 -3.49 -4.48 5.43
N LEU A 66 -2.65 -4.75 6.42
CA LEU A 66 -3.10 -5.00 7.79
C LEU A 66 -3.60 -3.70 8.42
N TRP A 67 -4.77 -3.74 9.04
CA TRP A 67 -5.37 -2.61 9.72
C TRP A 67 -5.78 -2.92 11.16
N GLY A 68 -5.97 -1.86 11.95
CA GLY A 68 -6.57 -1.95 13.28
C GLY A 68 -5.77 -2.85 14.24
N LYS A 69 -6.46 -3.80 14.89
CA LYS A 69 -5.82 -4.69 15.86
C LYS A 69 -4.77 -5.59 15.23
N ASP A 70 -4.92 -5.95 13.96
CA ASP A 70 -4.01 -6.87 13.28
C ASP A 70 -2.67 -6.19 12.95
N ALA A 71 -2.73 -4.93 12.50
CA ALA A 71 -1.53 -4.10 12.35
C ALA A 71 -0.83 -3.88 13.69
N SER A 72 -1.61 -3.61 14.75
CA SER A 72 -1.07 -3.42 16.10
C SER A 72 -0.49 -4.70 16.70
N GLY A 73 -1.13 -5.84 16.45
CA GLY A 73 -0.66 -7.16 16.88
C GLY A 73 0.63 -7.54 16.18
N PHE A 74 0.72 -7.30 14.87
CA PHE A 74 1.96 -7.50 14.12
C PHE A 74 3.14 -6.72 14.74
N LEU A 75 2.93 -5.47 15.14
CA LEU A 75 3.93 -4.66 15.85
C LEU A 75 4.32 -5.19 17.23
N ARG A 76 3.49 -6.03 17.85
CA ARG A 76 3.80 -6.75 19.11
C ARG A 76 4.34 -8.17 18.86
N GLY A 77 4.54 -8.55 17.60
CA GLY A 77 4.93 -9.89 17.19
C GLY A 77 3.84 -10.96 17.39
N GLU A 78 2.58 -10.55 17.41
CA GLU A 78 1.42 -11.45 17.46
C GLU A 78 1.08 -11.92 16.05
N ASP A 79 1.12 -13.23 15.81
CA ASP A 79 0.99 -13.80 14.46
C ASP A 79 -0.18 -14.78 14.27
N VAL A 80 -0.61 -15.40 15.37
CA VAL A 80 -1.42 -16.63 15.32
C VAL A 80 -2.74 -16.42 14.57
N ALA A 81 -3.41 -15.28 14.79
CA ALA A 81 -4.71 -15.02 14.17
C ALA A 81 -4.64 -14.74 12.66
N LEU A 82 -3.53 -14.20 12.15
CA LEU A 82 -3.40 -13.83 10.74
C LEU A 82 -3.19 -15.06 9.85
N LEU A 83 -2.26 -15.94 10.21
CA LEU A 83 -2.00 -17.15 9.44
C LEU A 83 -3.19 -18.10 9.47
N ASP A 84 -3.80 -18.29 10.64
CA ASP A 84 -4.93 -19.22 10.78
C ASP A 84 -6.14 -18.75 9.95
N GLN A 85 -6.39 -17.44 9.90
CA GLN A 85 -7.51 -16.89 9.15
C GLN A 85 -7.26 -16.88 7.63
N TYR A 86 -6.07 -16.42 7.20
CA TYR A 86 -5.80 -16.25 5.77
C TYR A 86 -5.25 -17.51 5.09
N GLY A 87 -4.65 -18.46 5.82
CA GLY A 87 -4.28 -19.79 5.36
C GLY A 87 -3.74 -19.84 3.93
N GLU A 88 -4.49 -20.52 3.05
CA GLU A 88 -4.17 -20.71 1.62
C GLU A 88 -4.07 -19.41 0.80
N THR A 89 -4.65 -18.30 1.27
CA THR A 89 -4.55 -16.99 0.60
C THR A 89 -3.29 -16.22 0.96
N TRP A 90 -2.63 -16.56 2.08
CA TRP A 90 -1.41 -15.87 2.52
C TRP A 90 -0.27 -15.86 1.50
N PRO A 91 -0.02 -16.94 0.72
CA PRO A 91 0.96 -16.93 -0.35
C PRO A 91 0.73 -15.89 -1.46
N LEU A 92 -0.52 -15.44 -1.68
CA LEU A 92 -0.87 -14.46 -2.73
C LEU A 92 -0.13 -13.13 -2.57
N PHE A 93 0.08 -12.70 -1.33
CA PHE A 93 0.59 -11.37 -1.04
C PHE A 93 2.11 -11.34 -1.12
N ARG A 94 2.71 -10.50 -1.95
CA ARG A 94 4.18 -10.36 -2.02
C ARG A 94 4.69 -9.30 -1.04
N ARG A 95 3.83 -8.33 -0.71
CA ARG A 95 4.10 -7.22 0.20
C ARG A 95 3.09 -7.21 1.34
N LEU A 96 3.58 -6.95 2.54
CA LEU A 96 2.78 -6.77 3.74
C LEU A 96 2.93 -5.34 4.23
N GLN A 97 1.84 -4.58 4.17
CA GLN A 97 1.77 -3.20 4.62
C GLN A 97 1.12 -3.13 5.99
N ILE A 98 1.83 -2.55 6.94
CA ILE A 98 1.40 -2.35 8.32
C ILE A 98 0.80 -0.95 8.45
N ASN A 99 -0.54 -0.86 8.44
CA ASN A 99 -1.26 0.39 8.61
C ASN A 99 -1.60 0.60 10.08
N SER A 100 -0.67 1.23 10.80
CA SER A 100 -0.82 1.53 12.23
C SER A 100 -0.41 2.97 12.52
N ASP A 101 -1.14 3.62 13.42
CA ASP A 101 -0.82 4.95 13.94
C ASP A 101 -0.07 4.86 15.28
N ASN A 102 0.29 3.64 15.69
CA ASN A 102 1.01 3.37 16.93
C ASN A 102 2.45 3.91 16.89
N GLY A 103 2.92 4.41 18.03
CA GLY A 103 4.32 4.77 18.23
C GLY A 103 5.18 3.61 18.74
N ILE A 104 6.51 3.78 18.70
CA ILE A 104 7.51 2.78 19.09
C ILE A 104 7.29 2.22 20.51
N ALA A 105 6.73 3.00 21.43
CA ALA A 105 6.46 2.58 22.81
C ALA A 105 5.49 1.38 22.92
N SER A 106 4.72 1.09 21.87
CA SER A 106 3.78 -0.03 21.81
C SER A 106 4.31 -1.25 21.04
N VAL A 107 5.57 -1.19 20.59
CA VAL A 107 6.22 -2.22 19.76
C VAL A 107 7.05 -3.14 20.64
N ASP A 108 6.87 -4.45 20.46
CA ASP A 108 7.81 -5.45 20.98
C ASP A 108 8.84 -5.72 19.89
N LEU A 109 9.94 -4.96 19.89
CA LEU A 109 10.92 -5.01 18.80
C LEU A 109 11.54 -6.41 18.62
N PRO A 110 11.98 -7.13 19.67
CA PRO A 110 12.44 -8.52 19.52
C PRO A 110 11.41 -9.42 18.82
N ARG A 111 10.16 -9.43 19.28
CA ARG A 111 9.13 -10.29 18.68
C ARG A 111 8.72 -9.84 17.28
N LEU A 112 8.71 -8.55 17.01
CA LEU A 112 8.52 -8.02 15.66
C LEU A 112 9.61 -8.52 14.71
N MET A 113 10.87 -8.56 15.16
CA MET A 113 11.96 -9.07 14.34
C MET A 113 11.85 -10.58 14.08
N ASP A 114 11.46 -11.36 15.09
CA ASP A 114 11.16 -12.79 14.91
C ASP A 114 10.05 -13.00 13.87
N LEU A 115 9.03 -12.12 13.91
CA LEU A 115 7.91 -12.16 12.98
C LEU A 115 8.32 -11.76 11.55
N ILE A 116 9.15 -10.73 11.40
CA ILE A 116 9.71 -10.33 10.10
C ILE A 116 10.57 -11.45 9.51
N GLU A 117 11.41 -12.10 10.32
CA GLU A 117 12.24 -13.24 9.87
C GLU A 117 11.37 -14.44 9.47
N LYS A 118 10.31 -14.73 10.23
CA LYS A 118 9.30 -15.73 9.86
C LYS A 118 8.69 -15.44 8.48
N TYR A 119 8.59 -14.16 8.11
CA TYR A 119 8.06 -13.68 6.84
C TYR A 119 9.10 -13.17 5.85
N LYS A 120 10.35 -13.62 5.91
CA LYS A 120 11.45 -13.15 5.02
C LYS A 120 11.23 -13.25 3.50
N GLY A 121 10.16 -13.90 3.05
CA GLY A 121 9.72 -13.89 1.65
C GLY A 121 8.76 -12.76 1.27
N LYS A 122 8.33 -11.93 2.24
CA LYS A 122 7.41 -10.81 2.05
C LYS A 122 8.19 -9.50 2.18
N GLN A 123 7.90 -8.54 1.30
CA GLN A 123 8.37 -7.17 1.49
C GLN A 123 7.54 -6.51 2.60
N ILE A 124 8.17 -6.06 3.68
CA ILE A 124 7.48 -5.38 4.78
C ILE A 124 7.49 -3.87 4.53
N THR A 125 6.29 -3.26 4.56
CA THR A 125 6.11 -1.82 4.41
C THR A 125 5.46 -1.24 5.66
N PHE A 126 6.08 -0.23 6.25
CA PHE A 126 5.47 0.55 7.34
C PHE A 126 4.79 1.79 6.76
N ARG A 127 3.49 1.96 6.98
CA ARG A 127 2.82 3.22 6.65
C ARG A 127 3.20 4.28 7.66
N ILE A 128 3.81 5.36 7.21
CA ILE A 128 4.33 6.42 8.06
C ILE A 128 3.31 7.54 8.20
N ARG A 129 2.80 7.70 9.42
CA ARG A 129 2.01 8.84 9.88
C ARG A 129 2.64 9.36 11.17
N GLU A 130 2.89 10.66 11.23
CA GLU A 130 3.47 11.33 12.40
C GLU A 130 4.77 10.66 12.91
N ARG A 131 4.75 10.00 14.09
CA ARG A 131 5.94 9.55 14.83
C ARG A 131 6.33 8.09 14.61
N ASN A 132 5.60 7.33 13.81
CA ASN A 132 5.83 5.89 13.68
C ASN A 132 7.02 5.52 12.77
N LEU A 133 7.73 6.49 12.20
CA LEU A 133 8.99 6.28 11.47
C LEU A 133 10.07 5.59 12.33
N GLU A 134 10.09 5.86 13.63
CA GLU A 134 11.01 5.23 14.58
C GLU A 134 10.91 3.70 14.59
N ILE A 135 9.73 3.15 14.28
CA ILE A 135 9.51 1.70 14.18
C ILE A 135 10.27 1.12 12.98
N ALA A 136 10.13 1.74 11.81
CA ALA A 136 10.83 1.32 10.60
C ALA A 136 12.36 1.45 10.77
N ASP A 137 12.82 2.53 11.40
CA ASP A 137 14.23 2.73 11.73
C ASP A 137 14.76 1.67 12.69
N ALA A 138 14.02 1.34 13.74
CA ALA A 138 14.39 0.31 14.69
C ALA A 138 14.48 -1.08 14.03
N ALA A 139 13.51 -1.42 13.17
CA ALA A 139 13.53 -2.67 12.41
C ALA A 139 14.74 -2.73 11.46
N LEU A 140 15.04 -1.64 10.75
CA LEU A 140 16.20 -1.53 9.87
C LEU A 140 17.52 -1.72 10.63
N VAL A 141 17.69 -1.07 11.79
CA VAL A 141 18.88 -1.23 12.65
C VAL A 141 19.06 -2.68 13.11
N LYS A 142 17.96 -3.43 13.26
CA LYS A 142 17.97 -4.87 13.57
C LYS A 142 18.16 -5.77 12.35
N GLY A 143 18.36 -5.21 11.16
CA GLY A 143 18.69 -5.93 9.94
C GLY A 143 17.49 -6.27 9.05
N ALA A 144 16.28 -5.78 9.37
CA ALA A 144 15.14 -5.97 8.48
C ALA A 144 15.31 -5.12 7.21
N SER A 145 15.12 -5.74 6.04
CA SER A 145 14.88 -4.99 4.80
C SER A 145 13.41 -4.60 4.76
N CYS A 146 13.12 -3.31 4.90
CA CYS A 146 11.76 -2.78 4.86
C CYS A 146 11.65 -1.57 3.93
N SER A 147 10.42 -1.28 3.54
CA SER A 147 10.01 -0.08 2.81
C SER A 147 9.15 0.81 3.71
N VAL A 148 8.98 2.07 3.32
CA VAL A 148 8.11 3.01 4.02
C VAL A 148 7.09 3.61 3.05
N LEU A 149 5.86 3.83 3.50
CA LEU A 149 4.82 4.52 2.75
C LEU A 149 4.50 5.84 3.46
N PHE A 150 4.89 6.98 2.91
CA PHE A 150 4.55 8.28 3.46
C PHE A 150 3.08 8.60 3.20
N ASP A 151 2.31 8.77 4.27
CA ASP A 151 0.90 9.08 4.20
C ASP A 151 0.65 10.54 4.63
N GLN A 152 0.26 11.36 3.67
CA GLN A 152 -0.15 12.74 3.91
C GLN A 152 -1.67 12.85 4.02
N VAL A 153 -2.16 13.66 4.95
CA VAL A 153 -3.60 14.00 4.97
C VAL A 153 -3.89 14.92 3.79
N GLY A 154 -4.33 14.32 2.68
CA GLY A 154 -4.59 15.00 1.41
C GLY A 154 -3.32 15.36 0.63
N PRO A 155 -3.43 15.58 -0.69
CA PRO A 155 -2.31 16.03 -1.49
C PRO A 155 -1.93 17.44 -1.03
N PRO A 156 -0.64 17.75 -0.90
CA PRO A 156 -0.24 19.11 -0.57
C PRO A 156 -0.78 20.12 -1.59
N GLU A 157 -1.50 21.13 -1.10
CA GLU A 157 -1.86 22.29 -1.91
C GLU A 157 -0.59 23.07 -2.31
N ALA A 158 -0.68 23.78 -3.44
CA ALA A 158 0.41 24.62 -3.94
C ALA A 158 0.86 25.61 -2.85
N GLY A 159 2.07 25.41 -2.32
CA GLY A 159 2.72 26.32 -1.38
C GLY A 159 2.58 26.00 0.12
N GLN A 160 1.82 24.97 0.53
CA GLN A 160 1.53 24.76 1.96
C GLN A 160 2.22 23.55 2.61
N LYS A 161 2.42 22.44 1.89
CA LYS A 161 3.20 21.28 2.37
C LYS A 161 4.04 20.70 1.22
N LYS A 162 5.20 20.11 1.54
CA LYS A 162 6.00 19.34 0.58
C LYS A 162 5.89 17.87 0.94
N TRP A 163 5.87 17.00 -0.06
CA TRP A 163 6.01 15.56 0.16
C TRP A 163 7.28 15.26 0.96
N PRO A 164 7.25 14.28 1.89
CA PRO A 164 8.44 13.89 2.64
C PRO A 164 9.57 13.45 1.72
N LYS A 165 10.80 13.89 2.01
CA LYS A 165 11.97 13.45 1.23
C LYS A 165 12.13 11.94 1.36
N GLY A 166 12.39 11.29 0.23
CA GLY A 166 12.72 9.87 0.16
C GLY A 166 13.92 9.53 1.03
N LEU A 167 13.92 8.34 1.62
CA LEU A 167 14.90 7.93 2.60
C LEU A 167 15.69 6.74 2.05
N LYS A 168 16.92 6.98 1.59
CA LYS A 168 17.80 5.99 0.93
C LYS A 168 18.06 4.72 1.75
N ARG A 169 17.92 4.81 3.07
CA ARG A 169 18.16 3.68 3.99
C ARG A 169 17.09 2.59 3.92
N PHE A 170 15.93 2.88 3.34
CA PHE A 170 14.88 1.89 3.10
C PHE A 170 14.94 1.39 1.66
N SER A 171 14.50 0.15 1.46
CA SER A 171 14.46 -0.50 0.14
C SER A 171 13.65 0.28 -0.90
N ALA A 172 12.53 0.88 -0.48
CA ALA A 172 11.70 1.73 -1.30
C ALA A 172 10.90 2.74 -0.45
N CYS A 173 10.48 3.84 -1.08
CA CYS A 173 9.62 4.87 -0.48
C CYS A 173 8.32 5.06 -1.28
N GLY A 174 7.18 4.82 -0.67
CA GLY A 174 5.85 5.04 -1.24
C GLY A 174 5.28 6.39 -0.85
N TYR A 175 4.34 6.88 -1.65
CA TYR A 175 3.63 8.13 -1.40
C TYR A 175 2.12 7.92 -1.55
N THR A 176 1.37 8.23 -0.50
CA THR A 176 -0.11 8.18 -0.47
C THR A 176 -0.67 9.41 0.24
N GLY A 177 -1.97 9.65 0.10
CA GLY A 177 -2.65 10.75 0.76
C GLY A 177 -3.56 11.53 -0.18
N GLY A 178 -4.80 11.06 -0.36
CA GLY A 178 -5.79 11.72 -1.24
C GLY A 178 -5.37 11.79 -2.71
N LEU A 179 -4.44 10.94 -3.15
CA LEU A 179 -4.04 10.82 -4.54
C LEU A 179 -5.13 10.11 -5.34
N GLY A 180 -5.42 10.62 -6.53
CA GLY A 180 -6.43 10.04 -7.40
C GLY A 180 -6.44 10.63 -8.82
N PRO A 181 -7.46 10.26 -9.63
CA PRO A 181 -7.55 10.66 -11.02
C PRO A 181 -7.40 12.17 -11.27
N ASP A 182 -7.94 12.99 -10.37
CA ASP A 182 -8.05 14.44 -10.60
C ASP A 182 -6.78 15.22 -10.24
N ASN A 183 -5.84 14.59 -9.54
CA ASN A 183 -4.67 15.29 -9.00
C ASN A 183 -3.32 14.58 -9.22
N ILE A 184 -3.31 13.29 -9.59
CA ILE A 184 -2.06 12.52 -9.65
C ILE A 184 -1.06 13.14 -10.61
N TYR A 185 -1.48 13.54 -11.82
CA TYR A 185 -0.63 14.19 -12.80
C TYR A 185 0.15 15.38 -12.21
N LYS A 186 -0.56 16.27 -11.52
CA LYS A 186 0.01 17.47 -10.91
C LYS A 186 0.93 17.14 -9.73
N GLN A 187 0.58 16.12 -8.96
CA GLN A 187 1.33 15.72 -7.77
C GLN A 187 2.61 14.95 -8.10
N LEU A 188 2.66 14.24 -9.24
CA LEU A 188 3.82 13.44 -9.64
C LEU A 188 5.11 14.26 -9.71
N SER A 189 5.10 15.51 -10.18
CA SER A 189 6.31 16.38 -10.15
C SER A 189 6.82 16.63 -8.74
N SER A 190 5.91 16.91 -7.80
CA SER A 190 6.29 17.18 -6.41
C SER A 190 6.75 15.91 -5.69
N ILE A 191 6.09 14.78 -5.97
CA ILE A 191 6.48 13.47 -5.46
C ILE A 191 7.84 13.06 -6.01
N LEU A 192 8.05 13.17 -7.33
CA LEU A 192 9.31 12.86 -8.00
C LEU A 192 10.46 13.68 -7.42
N SER A 193 10.24 14.97 -7.19
CA SER A 193 11.21 15.86 -6.53
C SER A 193 11.55 15.38 -5.11
N ALA A 194 10.55 14.95 -4.34
CA ALA A 194 10.76 14.43 -3.00
C ALA A 194 11.43 13.04 -3.01
N ALA A 195 11.14 12.21 -4.00
CA ALA A 195 11.61 10.84 -4.15
C ALA A 195 13.06 10.74 -4.65
N GLN A 196 13.70 11.84 -5.08
CA GLN A 196 15.05 11.85 -5.65
C GLN A 196 16.11 11.16 -4.77
N THR A 197 15.93 11.18 -3.46
CA THR A 197 16.84 10.57 -2.49
C THR A 197 16.53 9.10 -2.18
N ALA A 198 15.41 8.57 -2.66
CA ALA A 198 15.07 7.14 -2.56
C ALA A 198 15.72 6.33 -3.70
N GLU A 199 16.04 5.08 -3.41
CA GLU A 199 16.52 4.16 -4.46
C GLU A 199 15.38 3.74 -5.39
N GLN A 200 14.23 3.45 -4.80
CA GLN A 200 13.00 3.06 -5.49
C GLN A 200 11.81 3.79 -4.86
N TRP A 201 10.79 4.08 -5.67
CA TRP A 201 9.59 4.75 -5.19
C TRP A 201 8.32 4.31 -5.92
N TRP A 202 7.17 4.46 -5.27
CA TRP A 202 5.85 4.17 -5.87
C TRP A 202 4.82 5.17 -5.36
N VAL A 203 3.65 5.19 -5.99
CA VAL A 203 2.48 5.90 -5.49
C VAL A 203 1.37 4.92 -5.13
N GLU A 204 0.61 5.26 -4.10
CA GLU A 204 -0.51 4.45 -3.63
C GLU A 204 -1.77 5.31 -3.50
N MET A 205 -2.91 4.70 -3.83
CA MET A 205 -4.22 5.36 -3.83
C MET A 205 -5.24 4.46 -3.18
N ASP A 206 -6.13 5.05 -2.38
CA ASP A 206 -7.16 4.35 -1.64
C ASP A 206 -8.56 4.98 -1.86
N SER A 207 -8.97 5.94 -1.05
CA SER A 207 -10.33 6.46 -0.99
C SER A 207 -10.77 7.17 -2.27
N CYS A 208 -9.84 7.74 -3.03
CA CYS A 208 -10.13 8.40 -4.30
C CYS A 208 -10.47 7.42 -5.44
N LEU A 209 -10.38 6.12 -5.20
CA LEU A 209 -10.76 5.07 -6.15
C LEU A 209 -12.19 4.57 -5.92
N LEU A 210 -12.90 5.08 -4.92
CA LEU A 210 -14.27 4.66 -4.63
C LEU A 210 -15.25 5.45 -5.50
N SER A 211 -16.27 4.76 -6.03
CA SER A 211 -17.39 5.41 -6.71
C SER A 211 -18.31 6.06 -5.69
N ALA A 212 -18.65 7.33 -5.91
CA ALA A 212 -19.58 8.08 -5.08
C ALA A 212 -21.05 7.86 -5.49
N ASP A 213 -21.31 7.23 -6.63
CA ASP A 213 -22.60 7.32 -7.34
C ASP A 213 -23.72 6.45 -6.75
N SER A 214 -23.41 5.53 -5.84
CA SER A 214 -24.38 4.52 -5.36
C SER A 214 -24.76 4.64 -3.89
N GLY A 215 -24.24 5.64 -3.16
CA GLY A 215 -24.33 5.69 -1.70
C GLY A 215 -23.59 4.55 -0.99
N THR A 216 -22.91 3.68 -1.75
CA THR A 216 -22.08 2.58 -1.28
C THR A 216 -20.65 2.82 -1.75
N GLU A 217 -19.69 2.73 -0.84
CA GLU A 217 -18.26 2.84 -1.16
C GLU A 217 -17.79 1.60 -1.94
N ILE A 218 -17.90 1.65 -3.27
CA ILE A 218 -17.49 0.55 -4.17
C ILE A 218 -16.22 0.94 -4.93
N PHE A 219 -15.25 0.03 -4.99
CA PHE A 219 -14.01 0.21 -5.73
C PHE A 219 -14.24 0.36 -7.26
N SER A 220 -13.66 1.41 -7.85
CA SER A 220 -13.84 1.78 -9.25
C SER A 220 -12.61 1.44 -10.11
N LEU A 221 -12.76 0.43 -10.97
CA LEU A 221 -11.78 0.13 -12.01
C LEU A 221 -11.65 1.26 -13.05
N GLU A 222 -12.71 2.06 -13.26
CA GLU A 222 -12.61 3.21 -14.16
C GLU A 222 -11.74 4.31 -13.56
N SER A 223 -11.82 4.54 -12.25
CA SER A 223 -10.90 5.46 -11.56
C SER A 223 -9.45 4.98 -11.68
N CYS A 224 -9.20 3.68 -11.56
CA CYS A 224 -7.87 3.10 -11.78
C CYS A 224 -7.37 3.35 -13.22
N ARG A 225 -8.21 3.14 -14.23
CA ARG A 225 -7.86 3.43 -15.64
C ARG A 225 -7.58 4.91 -15.87
N ARG A 226 -8.36 5.81 -15.27
CA ARG A 226 -8.10 7.25 -15.33
C ARG A 226 -6.73 7.58 -14.74
N VAL A 227 -6.41 7.06 -13.56
CA VAL A 227 -5.08 7.23 -12.95
C VAL A 227 -3.97 6.76 -13.87
N ILE A 228 -4.11 5.56 -14.45
CA ILE A 228 -3.13 5.00 -15.38
C ILE A 228 -2.86 5.99 -16.53
N ARG A 229 -3.90 6.52 -17.16
CA ARG A 229 -3.76 7.50 -18.25
C ARG A 229 -3.01 8.76 -17.82
N GLU A 230 -3.31 9.27 -16.63
CA GLU A 230 -2.64 10.46 -16.09
C GLU A 230 -1.16 10.19 -15.75
N VAL A 231 -0.85 9.00 -15.22
CA VAL A 231 0.54 8.59 -14.93
C VAL A 231 1.33 8.39 -16.23
N ASP A 232 0.74 7.76 -17.25
CA ASP A 232 1.33 7.63 -18.59
C ASP A 232 1.63 8.99 -19.20
N ALA A 233 0.62 9.86 -19.25
CA ALA A 233 0.77 11.19 -19.83
C ALA A 233 1.90 11.96 -19.15
N TYR A 234 1.98 11.90 -17.82
CA TYR A 234 3.05 12.53 -17.08
C TYR A 234 4.43 12.04 -17.49
N PHE A 235 4.64 10.72 -17.58
CA PHE A 235 5.96 10.19 -17.93
C PHE A 235 6.31 10.39 -19.41
N LEU A 236 5.32 10.40 -20.30
CA LEU A 236 5.54 10.78 -21.70
C LEU A 236 6.03 12.23 -21.79
N ASP A 237 5.35 13.17 -21.13
CA ASP A 237 5.71 14.58 -21.13
C ASP A 237 7.05 14.85 -20.43
N TYR A 238 7.40 14.06 -19.40
CA TYR A 238 8.67 14.20 -18.68
C TYR A 238 9.88 13.66 -19.46
N THR A 239 9.67 12.80 -20.45
CA THR A 239 10.75 12.24 -21.29
C THR A 239 11.14 13.09 -22.50
N ILE A 240 10.43 14.20 -22.74
CA ILE A 240 10.69 15.19 -23.79
C ILE A 240 11.48 16.37 -23.20
#